data_AF-A0A359LRU0-F1
#
_entry.id   AF-A0A359LRU0-F1
#
_cell.length_a   1.000
_cell.length_b   1.000
_cell.length_c   1.000
_cell.angle_alpha   90.00
_cell.angle_beta   90.00
_cell.angle_gamma   90.00
#
_symmetry.space_group_name_H-M   'P 1'
#
loop_
_entity.id
_entity.type
_entity.pdbx_description
1 polymer ?
#
loop_
_entity_poly.entity_id
_entity_poly.type
_entity_poly.pdbx_seq_one_letter_code
_entity_poly.pdbx_strand_id
1 'polypeptide(L)'
;MTAASILLELVRDPYRRLLLEWNWKSAFLSASMRASIFFATNLAAGFRAAAGAMLAEFVFRTAISGFYGAATQALRRAEPPWQGALAVMVVLPLCSHTLEFLLHYLRGTPKLWTSVAVSVAFTGVSTLFNWYAMRRGALLVGDGRQSLAEDMKSMPAIVAGFLLAGPRALGRAALRLL
;
A
#
# COMPACT_ATOMS: atom_id res chain seq x y z
N MET A 1 -5.85 -1.37 20.28
CA MET A 1 -6.68 -2.42 19.66
C MET A 1 -5.74 -3.45 19.05
N THR A 2 -6.07 -4.74 19.07
CA THR A 2 -5.21 -5.75 18.41
C THR A 2 -5.43 -5.73 16.89
N ALA A 3 -4.47 -6.24 16.11
CA ALA A 3 -4.67 -6.32 14.66
C ALA A 3 -5.87 -7.22 14.29
N ALA A 4 -6.06 -8.33 15.02
CA ALA A 4 -7.17 -9.25 14.79
C ALA A 4 -8.55 -8.59 15.00
N SER A 5 -8.71 -7.75 16.03
CA SER A 5 -9.98 -7.05 16.25
C SER A 5 -10.29 -6.06 15.13
N ILE A 6 -9.27 -5.36 14.62
CA ILE A 6 -9.40 -4.44 13.50
C ILE A 6 -9.77 -5.20 12.21
N LEU A 7 -9.11 -6.32 11.93
CA LEU A 7 -9.45 -7.16 10.77
C LEU A 7 -10.89 -7.68 10.85
N LEU A 8 -11.34 -8.09 12.04
CA LEU A 8 -12.71 -8.52 12.24
C LEU A 8 -13.72 -7.38 12.03
N GLU A 9 -13.39 -6.15 12.45
CA GLU A 9 -14.22 -4.96 12.15
C GLU A 9 -14.28 -4.68 10.64
N LEU A 10 -13.17 -4.80 9.92
CA LEU A 10 -13.13 -4.62 8.47
C LEU A 10 -14.05 -5.63 7.75
N VAL A 11 -14.15 -6.86 8.26
CA VAL A 11 -15.02 -7.90 7.72
C VAL A 11 -16.49 -7.70 8.13
N ARG A 12 -16.74 -7.24 9.36
CA ARG A 12 -18.11 -7.05 9.89
C ARG A 12 -18.79 -5.79 9.36
N ASP A 13 -18.04 -4.71 9.12
CA ASP A 13 -18.56 -3.44 8.61
C ASP A 13 -17.70 -2.90 7.46
N PRO A 14 -17.63 -3.64 6.32
CA PRO A 14 -16.79 -3.26 5.19
C PRO A 14 -17.29 -1.97 4.55
N TYR A 15 -18.60 -1.71 4.57
CA TYR A 15 -19.18 -0.51 3.98
C TYR A 15 -18.64 0.75 4.67
N ARG A 16 -18.72 0.82 5.99
CA ARG A 16 -18.22 1.99 6.71
C ARG A 16 -16.71 2.10 6.63
N ARG A 17 -15.99 1.00 6.80
CA ARG A 17 -14.53 1.04 6.94
C ARG A 17 -13.75 1.09 5.63
N LEU A 18 -14.32 0.61 4.53
CA LEU A 18 -13.62 0.52 3.25
C LEU A 18 -14.22 1.44 2.18
N LEU A 19 -15.54 1.70 2.19
CA LEU A 19 -16.18 2.60 1.23
C LEU A 19 -16.30 4.03 1.78
N LEU A 20 -16.85 4.24 2.97
CA LEU A 20 -16.97 5.60 3.53
C LEU A 20 -15.60 6.19 3.91
N GLU A 21 -14.70 5.36 4.43
CA GLU A 21 -13.32 5.73 4.74
C GLU A 21 -12.34 5.43 3.58
N TRP A 22 -12.84 5.27 2.35
CA TRP A 22 -12.00 4.99 1.18
C TRP A 22 -10.88 6.03 1.04
N ASN A 23 -9.63 5.57 1.01
CA ASN A 23 -8.48 6.45 1.13
C ASN A 23 -8.06 7.03 -0.22
N TRP A 24 -8.67 8.16 -0.58
CA TRP A 24 -8.40 8.85 -1.83
C TRP A 24 -6.95 9.33 -1.99
N LYS A 25 -6.25 9.62 -0.89
CA LYS A 25 -4.85 10.08 -0.95
C LYS A 25 -3.90 8.95 -1.34
N SER A 26 -4.05 7.81 -0.69
CA SER A 26 -3.32 6.59 -1.09
C SER A 26 -3.72 6.16 -2.50
N ALA A 27 -5.00 6.30 -2.86
CA ALA A 27 -5.49 5.98 -4.19
C ALA A 27 -4.79 6.82 -5.27
N PHE A 28 -4.84 8.14 -5.08
CA PHE A 28 -4.25 9.11 -5.99
C PHE A 28 -2.73 8.93 -6.12
N LEU A 29 -2.00 8.88 -5.01
CA LEU A 29 -0.54 8.73 -5.05
C LEU A 29 -0.11 7.42 -5.70
N SER A 30 -0.78 6.31 -5.36
CA SER A 30 -0.46 5.01 -5.97
C SER A 30 -0.79 4.99 -7.47
N ALA A 31 -1.94 5.55 -7.86
CA ALA A 31 -2.35 5.61 -9.26
C ALA A 31 -1.41 6.50 -10.08
N SER A 32 -1.06 7.69 -9.60
CA SER A 32 -0.15 8.61 -10.28
C SER A 32 1.25 8.01 -10.47
N MET A 33 1.83 7.41 -9.43
CA MET A 33 3.16 6.77 -9.56
C MET A 33 3.16 5.64 -10.58
N ARG A 34 2.15 4.76 -10.54
CA ARG A 34 2.06 3.63 -11.49
C ARG A 34 1.71 4.07 -12.90
N ALA A 35 0.76 4.99 -13.07
CA ALA A 35 0.40 5.54 -14.37
C ALA A 35 1.64 6.13 -15.08
N SER A 36 2.48 6.89 -14.36
CA SER A 36 3.74 7.43 -14.90
C SER A 36 4.72 6.34 -15.35
N ILE A 37 4.84 5.25 -14.58
CA ILE A 37 5.67 4.10 -14.97
C ILE A 37 5.13 3.43 -16.24
N PHE A 38 3.82 3.19 -16.31
CA PHE A 38 3.19 2.57 -17.48
C PHE A 38 3.28 3.47 -18.72
N PHE A 39 3.14 4.78 -18.57
CA PHE A 39 3.37 5.73 -19.66
C PHE A 39 4.82 5.65 -20.16
N ALA A 40 5.80 5.79 -19.27
CA ALA A 40 7.21 5.81 -19.63
C ALA A 40 7.68 4.50 -20.29
N THR A 41 7.25 3.36 -19.74
CA THR A 41 7.64 2.03 -20.26
C THR A 41 7.02 1.71 -21.62
N ASN A 42 5.88 2.32 -21.97
CA ASN A 42 5.19 2.09 -23.24
C ASN A 42 5.41 3.22 -24.25
N LEU A 43 6.16 4.27 -23.91
CA LEU A 43 6.38 5.42 -24.79
C LEU A 43 7.08 5.02 -26.11
N ALA A 44 7.97 4.03 -26.06
CA ALA A 44 8.64 3.47 -27.24
C ALA A 44 7.67 2.77 -28.22
N ALA A 45 6.51 2.30 -27.74
CA ALA A 45 5.44 1.72 -28.57
C ALA A 45 4.51 2.78 -29.17
N GLY A 46 4.79 4.07 -28.94
CA GLY A 46 4.02 5.19 -29.45
C GLY A 46 3.08 5.81 -28.41
N PHE A 47 2.82 7.10 -28.57
CA PHE A 47 2.07 7.91 -27.60
C PHE A 47 0.67 7.35 -27.30
N ARG A 48 -0.07 6.88 -28.32
CA ARG A 48 -1.42 6.35 -28.15
C ARG A 48 -1.43 5.08 -27.29
N ALA A 49 -0.44 4.20 -27.47
CA ALA A 49 -0.28 2.99 -26.65
C ALA A 49 0.12 3.36 -25.21
N ALA A 50 1.06 4.29 -25.04
CA ALA A 50 1.49 4.78 -23.74
C ALA A 50 0.36 5.45 -22.94
N ALA A 51 -0.41 6.34 -23.57
CA ALA A 51 -1.54 7.01 -22.96
C ALA A 51 -2.67 6.02 -22.61
N GLY A 52 -2.93 5.03 -23.48
CA GLY A 52 -3.89 3.96 -23.20
C GLY A 52 -3.50 3.13 -21.97
N ALA A 53 -2.23 2.71 -21.90
CA ALA A 53 -1.70 1.96 -20.75
C ALA A 53 -1.74 2.79 -19.46
N MET A 54 -1.36 4.06 -19.53
CA MET A 54 -1.40 5.00 -18.41
C MET A 54 -2.82 5.17 -17.86
N LEU A 55 -3.81 5.42 -18.72
CA LEU A 55 -5.20 5.63 -18.31
C LEU A 55 -5.82 4.36 -17.72
N ALA A 56 -5.58 3.21 -18.35
CA ALA A 56 -6.06 1.92 -17.84
C ALA A 56 -5.51 1.65 -16.43
N GLU A 57 -4.20 1.84 -16.23
CA GLU A 57 -3.59 1.67 -14.90
C GLU A 57 -4.11 2.70 -13.91
N PHE A 58 -4.27 3.97 -14.31
CA PHE A 58 -4.75 5.02 -13.41
C PHE A 58 -6.17 4.71 -12.89
N VAL A 59 -7.10 4.31 -13.77
CA VAL A 59 -8.49 3.98 -13.39
C VAL A 59 -8.52 2.75 -12.49
N PHE A 60 -7.88 1.66 -12.94
CA PHE A 60 -7.83 0.42 -12.17
C PHE A 60 -7.20 0.63 -10.80
N ARG A 61 -6.05 1.31 -10.76
CA ARG A 61 -5.31 1.51 -9.51
C ARG A 61 -6.02 2.46 -8.58
N THR A 62 -6.65 3.52 -9.08
CA THR A 62 -7.47 4.40 -8.26
C THR A 62 -8.52 3.59 -7.52
N ALA A 63 -9.36 2.83 -8.24
CA ALA A 63 -10.44 2.04 -7.65
C ALA A 63 -9.93 1.12 -6.53
N ILE A 64 -8.86 0.37 -6.80
CA ILE A 64 -8.37 -0.69 -5.91
C ILE A 64 -7.55 -0.15 -4.72
N SER A 65 -6.66 0.81 -4.95
CA SER A 65 -5.68 1.21 -3.93
C SER A 65 -6.28 2.05 -2.80
N GLY A 66 -7.42 2.69 -2.99
CA GLY A 66 -8.13 3.35 -1.88
C GLY A 66 -8.74 2.37 -0.87
N PHE A 67 -9.15 1.17 -1.30
CA PHE A 67 -9.58 0.11 -0.38
C PHE A 67 -8.42 -0.40 0.48
N TYR A 68 -7.27 -0.67 -0.15
CA TYR A 68 -6.07 -1.06 0.57
C TYR A 68 -5.57 0.06 1.49
N GLY A 69 -5.64 1.31 1.04
CA GLY A 69 -5.31 2.47 1.84
C GLY A 69 -6.21 2.61 3.07
N ALA A 70 -7.52 2.37 2.93
CA ALA A 70 -8.47 2.39 4.04
C ALA A 70 -8.18 1.27 5.07
N ALA A 71 -7.96 0.03 4.61
CA ALA A 71 -7.59 -1.09 5.48
C ALA A 71 -6.25 -0.84 6.19
N THR A 72 -5.27 -0.28 5.48
CA THR A 72 -3.97 0.13 6.04
C THR A 72 -4.14 1.22 7.09
N GLN A 73 -5.01 2.20 6.83
CA GLN A 73 -5.33 3.27 7.78
C GLN A 73 -6.01 2.71 9.03
N ALA A 74 -6.89 1.71 8.92
CA ALA A 74 -7.48 1.06 10.08
C ALA A 74 -6.41 0.34 10.92
N LEU A 75 -5.54 -0.44 10.28
CA LEU A 75 -4.44 -1.18 10.91
C LEU A 75 -3.35 -0.28 11.51
N ARG A 76 -3.35 1.02 11.22
CA ARG A 76 -2.46 2.01 11.88
C ARG A 76 -2.67 2.04 13.40
N ARG A 77 -3.90 1.75 13.86
CA ARG A 77 -4.31 1.79 15.28
C ARG A 77 -3.97 0.51 16.05
N ALA A 78 -3.38 -0.49 15.38
CA ALA A 78 -3.01 -1.74 16.00
C ALA A 78 -1.91 -1.52 17.04
N GLU A 79 -2.13 -2.08 18.22
CA GLU A 79 -1.18 -2.13 19.33
C GLU A 79 -1.06 -3.58 19.80
N PRO A 80 0.17 -4.11 19.97
CA PRO A 80 1.46 -3.45 19.69
C PRO A 80 1.73 -3.21 18.18
N PRO A 81 2.62 -2.26 17.81
CA PRO A 81 2.77 -1.80 16.42
C PRO A 81 3.22 -2.88 15.45
N TRP A 82 3.99 -3.87 15.92
CA TRP A 82 4.45 -4.98 15.09
C TRP A 82 3.28 -5.82 14.55
N GLN A 83 2.16 -5.91 15.28
CA GLN A 83 0.97 -6.64 14.79
C GLN A 83 0.35 -5.92 13.60
N GLY A 84 0.28 -4.58 13.64
CA GLY A 84 -0.19 -3.77 12.52
C GLY A 84 0.72 -3.94 11.30
N ALA A 85 2.03 -3.83 11.50
CA ALA A 85 3.04 -4.02 10.46
C ALA A 85 2.93 -5.42 9.81
N LEU A 86 2.84 -6.47 10.63
CA LEU A 86 2.67 -7.85 10.14
C LEU A 86 1.37 -8.01 9.37
N ALA A 87 0.25 -7.48 9.87
CA ALA A 87 -1.04 -7.58 9.21
C ALA A 87 -1.03 -6.89 7.84
N VAL A 88 -0.45 -5.69 7.71
CA VAL A 88 -0.37 -4.99 6.43
C VAL A 88 0.63 -5.64 5.46
N MET A 89 1.68 -6.29 5.96
CA MET A 89 2.67 -6.99 5.13
C MET A 89 2.23 -8.38 4.66
N VAL A 90 1.32 -9.03 5.39
CA VAL A 90 0.95 -10.43 5.15
C VAL A 90 -0.51 -10.54 4.71
N VAL A 91 -1.44 -10.02 5.50
CA VAL A 91 -2.88 -10.22 5.27
C VAL A 91 -3.35 -9.49 4.00
N LEU A 92 -2.96 -8.22 3.83
CA LEU A 92 -3.39 -7.45 2.65
C LEU A 92 -2.81 -7.98 1.34
N PRO A 93 -1.50 -8.33 1.24
CA PRO A 93 -0.95 -8.94 0.05
C PRO A 93 -1.53 -10.33 -0.23
N LEU A 94 -1.81 -11.15 0.78
CA LEU A 94 -2.47 -12.44 0.56
C LEU A 94 -3.85 -12.28 -0.09
N CYS A 95 -4.65 -11.31 0.37
CA CYS A 95 -5.94 -11.01 -0.27
C CYS A 95 -5.78 -10.52 -1.72
N SER A 96 -4.82 -9.62 -1.99
CA SER A 96 -4.62 -9.08 -3.34
C SER A 96 -4.03 -10.10 -4.32
N HIS A 97 -3.06 -10.89 -3.87
CA HIS A 97 -2.29 -11.80 -4.71
C HIS A 97 -3.00 -13.12 -4.97
N THR A 98 -4.01 -13.48 -4.19
CA THR A 98 -4.88 -14.62 -4.52
C THR A 98 -5.66 -14.37 -5.82
N LEU A 99 -6.18 -13.14 -5.98
CA LEU A 99 -6.84 -12.70 -7.23
C LEU A 99 -5.86 -12.56 -8.40
N GLU A 100 -4.67 -11.99 -8.15
CA GLU A 100 -3.61 -11.85 -9.16
C GLU A 100 -3.13 -13.23 -9.65
N PHE A 101 -2.89 -14.16 -8.73
CA PHE A 101 -2.51 -15.54 -9.06
C PHE A 101 -3.60 -16.25 -9.87
N LEU A 102 -4.87 -16.17 -9.44
CA LEU A 102 -5.98 -16.81 -10.14
C LEU A 102 -6.13 -16.29 -11.58
N LEU A 103 -6.06 -14.97 -11.75
CA LEU A 103 -6.15 -14.32 -13.07
C LEU A 103 -5.01 -14.76 -13.99
N HIS A 104 -3.78 -14.82 -13.49
CA HIS A 104 -2.63 -15.20 -14.31
C HIS A 104 -2.51 -16.71 -14.55
N TYR A 105 -2.99 -17.54 -13.62
CA TYR A 105 -3.14 -18.98 -13.79
C TYR A 105 -4.12 -19.28 -14.94
N LEU A 106 -5.30 -18.65 -14.92
CA LEU A 106 -6.31 -18.80 -15.97
C LEU A 106 -5.83 -18.28 -17.34
N ARG A 107 -4.95 -17.27 -17.38
CA ARG A 107 -4.35 -16.75 -18.62
C ARG A 107 -3.13 -17.52 -19.12
N GLY A 108 -2.63 -18.53 -18.38
CA GLY A 108 -1.43 -19.28 -18.77
C GLY A 108 -0.15 -18.44 -18.81
N THR A 109 -0.01 -17.48 -17.90
CA THR A 109 1.09 -16.50 -17.95
C THR A 109 2.46 -17.18 -17.72
N PRO A 110 3.43 -17.04 -18.64
CA PRO A 110 4.79 -17.55 -18.43
C PRO A 110 5.46 -16.89 -17.21
N LYS A 111 6.28 -17.65 -16.47
CA LYS A 111 7.01 -17.19 -15.26
C LYS A 111 6.10 -16.63 -14.13
N LEU A 112 4.89 -17.18 -14.01
CA LEU A 112 3.87 -16.82 -13.01
C LEU A 112 4.46 -16.57 -11.60
N TRP A 113 5.20 -17.53 -11.08
CA TRP A 113 5.76 -17.46 -9.72
C TRP A 113 6.71 -16.28 -9.51
N THR A 114 7.56 -15.97 -10.50
CA THR A 114 8.49 -14.84 -10.41
C THR A 114 7.75 -13.50 -10.41
N SER A 115 6.76 -13.36 -11.29
CA SER A 115 5.92 -12.15 -11.38
C SER A 115 5.13 -11.93 -10.09
N VAL A 116 4.52 -12.99 -9.55
CA VAL A 116 3.78 -12.93 -8.27
C VAL A 116 4.72 -12.60 -7.11
N ALA A 117 5.90 -13.23 -7.02
CA ALA A 117 6.85 -12.97 -5.94
C ALA A 117 7.34 -11.51 -5.92
N VAL A 118 7.69 -10.96 -7.09
CA VAL A 118 8.11 -9.54 -7.22
C VAL A 118 6.95 -8.60 -6.86
N SER A 119 5.74 -8.91 -7.32
CA SER A 119 4.53 -8.14 -7.03
C SER A 119 4.20 -8.14 -5.52
N VAL A 120 4.30 -9.29 -4.86
CA VAL A 120 4.15 -9.45 -3.40
C VAL A 120 5.19 -8.62 -2.66
N ALA A 121 6.47 -8.72 -3.04
CA ALA A 121 7.54 -7.96 -2.38
C ALA A 121 7.33 -6.45 -2.50
N PHE A 122 7.05 -5.95 -3.71
CA PHE A 122 6.77 -4.54 -3.96
C PHE A 122 5.52 -4.07 -3.19
N THR A 123 4.47 -4.88 -3.17
CA THR A 123 3.23 -4.58 -2.44
C THR A 123 3.48 -4.54 -0.93
N GLY A 124 4.26 -5.48 -0.39
CA GLY A 124 4.64 -5.50 1.02
C GLY A 124 5.36 -4.23 1.45
N VAL A 125 6.39 -3.82 0.70
CA VAL A 125 7.18 -2.61 1.00
C VAL A 125 6.31 -1.35 0.90
N SER A 126 5.55 -1.20 -0.19
CA SER A 126 4.71 -0.03 -0.41
C SER A 126 3.56 0.08 0.61
N THR A 127 2.97 -1.04 1.03
CA THR A 127 1.92 -1.07 2.06
C THR A 127 2.49 -0.78 3.44
N LEU A 128 3.65 -1.34 3.78
CA LEU A 128 4.33 -1.05 5.04
C LEU A 128 4.73 0.44 5.14
N PHE A 129 5.21 1.03 4.04
CA PHE A 129 5.49 2.47 3.98
C PHE A 129 4.21 3.30 4.21
N ASN A 130 3.10 2.98 3.51
CA ASN A 130 1.82 3.65 3.73
C ASN A 130 1.38 3.54 5.19
N TRP A 131 1.47 2.36 5.80
CA TRP A 131 1.17 2.16 7.22
C TRP A 131 2.05 3.02 8.12
N TYR A 132 3.36 3.06 7.85
CA TYR A 132 4.32 3.86 8.61
C TYR A 132 4.03 5.37 8.53
N ALA A 133 3.66 5.86 7.34
CA ALA A 133 3.23 7.24 7.12
C ALA A 133 1.92 7.55 7.85
N MET A 134 0.93 6.66 7.73
CA MET A 134 -0.37 6.80 8.38
C MET A 134 -0.29 6.79 9.91
N ARG A 135 0.62 5.99 10.48
CA ARG A 135 0.89 6.04 11.93
C ARG A 135 1.49 7.36 12.40
N ARG A 136 2.04 8.16 11.49
CA ARG A 136 2.60 9.50 11.77
C ARG A 136 1.66 10.63 11.38
N GLY A 137 0.39 10.31 11.08
CA GLY A 137 -0.62 11.31 10.77
C GLY A 137 -0.70 11.72 9.30
N ALA A 138 0.19 11.21 8.44
CA ALA A 138 0.16 11.52 7.01
C ALA A 138 -0.72 10.56 6.21
N LEU A 139 -1.27 10.98 5.08
CA LEU A 139 -2.10 10.16 4.19
C LEU A 139 -3.40 9.67 4.82
N LEU A 140 -3.88 10.34 5.86
CA LEU A 140 -5.15 10.01 6.50
C LEU A 140 -6.32 10.66 5.78
N VAL A 141 -7.45 9.96 5.76
CA VAL A 141 -8.76 10.46 5.32
C VAL A 141 -9.79 10.31 6.44
N GLY A 142 -10.90 11.03 6.33
CA GLY A 142 -11.90 11.13 7.40
C GLY A 142 -11.40 11.98 8.58
N ASP A 143 -11.74 11.56 9.80
CA ASP A 143 -11.41 12.30 11.02
C ASP A 143 -9.90 12.31 11.31
N GLY A 144 -9.39 13.48 11.66
CA GLY A 144 -7.96 13.70 11.92
C GLY A 144 -7.09 13.81 10.66
N ARG A 145 -7.69 14.07 9.49
CA ARG A 145 -6.97 14.30 8.23
C ARG A 145 -6.35 15.71 8.17
N GLN A 146 -5.18 15.79 7.54
CA GLN A 146 -4.59 17.04 7.05
C GLN A 146 -4.84 17.20 5.54
N SER A 147 -4.43 18.31 4.93
CA SER A 147 -4.42 18.43 3.47
C SER A 147 -3.33 17.54 2.85
N LEU A 148 -3.49 17.14 1.58
CA LEU A 148 -2.43 16.38 0.88
C LEU A 148 -1.13 17.21 0.78
N ALA A 149 -1.24 18.53 0.67
CA ALA A 149 -0.07 19.41 0.63
C ALA A 149 0.72 19.36 1.94
N GLU A 150 0.05 19.34 3.09
CA GLU A 150 0.70 19.18 4.40
C GLU A 150 1.33 17.80 4.56
N ASP A 151 0.65 16.74 4.10
CA ASP A 151 1.23 15.40 4.03
C ASP A 151 2.53 15.39 3.21
N MET A 152 2.56 16.10 2.07
CA MET A 152 3.75 16.18 1.22
C MET A 152 4.89 16.97 1.85
N LYS A 153 4.60 18.00 2.65
CA LYS A 153 5.63 18.74 3.40
C LYS A 153 6.36 17.85 4.42
N SER A 154 5.64 16.93 5.06
CA SER A 154 6.24 15.98 6.02
C SER A 154 6.85 14.74 5.38
N MET A 155 6.56 14.48 4.09
CA MET A 155 6.97 13.27 3.38
C MET A 155 8.49 13.03 3.36
N PRO A 156 9.37 14.03 3.14
CA PRO A 156 10.81 13.81 3.17
C PRO A 156 11.30 13.24 4.51
N ALA A 157 10.79 13.77 5.62
CA ALA A 157 11.12 13.28 6.96
C ALA A 157 10.55 11.88 7.22
N ILE A 158 9.34 11.59 6.73
CA ILE A 158 8.72 10.26 6.83
C ILE A 158 9.53 9.22 6.04
N VAL A 159 9.94 9.53 4.81
CA VAL A 159 10.77 8.66 3.97
C VAL A 159 12.11 8.38 4.64
N ALA A 160 12.83 9.43 5.08
CA ALA A 160 14.09 9.27 5.79
C ALA A 160 13.92 8.42 7.06
N GLY A 161 12.85 8.66 7.84
CA GLY A 161 12.52 7.86 9.01
C GLY A 161 12.26 6.39 8.68
N PHE A 162 11.54 6.10 7.60
CA PHE A 162 11.24 4.75 7.15
C PHE A 162 12.50 3.99 6.74
N LEU A 163 13.35 4.62 5.91
CA LEU A 163 14.63 4.04 5.47
C LEU A 163 15.56 3.75 6.65
N LEU A 164 15.54 4.60 7.67
CA LEU A 164 16.34 4.42 8.89
C LEU A 164 15.70 3.46 9.92
N ALA A 165 14.41 3.11 9.79
CA ALA A 165 13.71 2.30 10.77
C ALA A 165 14.28 0.87 10.86
N GLY A 166 14.57 0.25 9.71
CA GLY A 166 15.19 -1.08 9.63
C GLY A 166 16.59 -1.11 10.27
N PRO A 167 17.54 -0.28 9.80
CA PRO A 167 18.87 -0.18 10.40
C PRO A 167 18.85 0.11 11.90
N ARG A 168 17.97 1.00 12.37
CA ARG A 168 17.81 1.32 13.80
C ARG A 168 17.22 0.17 14.62
N ALA A 169 16.39 -0.68 14.03
CA ALA A 169 15.86 -1.86 14.70
C ALA A 169 16.96 -2.93 14.84
N LEU A 170 17.73 -3.16 13.77
CA LEU A 170 18.87 -4.08 13.77
C LEU A 170 19.97 -3.62 14.74
N GLY A 171 20.34 -2.34 14.73
CA GLY A 171 21.34 -1.81 15.66
C GLY A 171 20.91 -1.90 17.13
N ARG A 172 19.62 -1.67 17.42
CA ARG A 172 19.07 -1.84 18.78
C ARG A 172 18.99 -3.31 19.22
N ALA A 173 18.77 -4.23 18.30
CA ALA A 173 18.81 -5.66 18.59
C ALA A 173 20.24 -6.14 18.87
N ALA A 174 21.21 -5.68 18.07
CA ALA A 174 22.62 -5.98 18.28
C ALA A 174 23.15 -5.45 19.62
N LEU A 175 22.79 -4.21 20.00
CA LEU A 175 23.16 -3.62 21.29
C LEU A 175 22.49 -4.27 22.51
N ARG A 176 21.43 -5.06 22.33
CA ARG A 176 20.78 -5.83 23.41
C ARG A 176 21.38 -7.22 23.59
N LEU A 177 22.21 -7.66 22.64
CA LEU A 177 22.88 -8.96 22.65
C LEU A 177 24.35 -8.86 23.12
N LEU A 178 24.85 -7.63 23.29
CA LEU A 178 26.15 -7.30 23.90
C LEU A 178 25.94 -6.88 25.35
#